data_AF-A0A3P7V8J8-F1
#
_entry.id   AF-A0A3P7V8J8-F1
#
_cell.length_a   1.000
_cell.length_b   1.000
_cell.length_c   1.000
_cell.angle_alpha   90.00
_cell.angle_beta   90.00
_cell.angle_gamma   90.00
#
_symmetry.space_group_name_H-M   'P 1'
#
loop_
_entity.id
_entity.type
_entity.pdbx_description
1 polymer ?
#
loop_
_entity_poly.entity_id
_entity_poly.type
_entity_poly.pdbx_seq_one_letter_code
_entity_poly.pdbx_strand_id
1 'polypeptide(L)'
;MVSYTYFNIPAGKRKTIPADSKSTPVKKAKVRDTKSNHDNASDDDKPAIAKIIIKGRVPVDPQCTGKVNVAHVLHDGNNVYNFMLNQTNLQNNNNKYYMGQVLEDDSGGNYSVWFRWGRVGKTAQTSLQSFGSKDQAIWEFQKKFREKTGNAWHCRANFIKYPGRYDLIEQDFGASRKYLEIKYLSALIEMISDIKAMEHQMREMNYDARRSPLGKLTPGQIKAGYEALKEISDCVEALKKLEEDEQDGPKTGRGKARKRKGNPNPDDKKALSDKLLHACNTYYTRIPHDFGMRVPPLISTPDDVKSQLDLLKALEDIEAAFSVI
;
A
#
# COMPACT_ATOMS: atom_id res chain seq x y z
N MET A 1 -43.81 7.73 6.31
CA MET A 1 -43.85 6.67 7.35
C MET A 1 -44.20 5.37 6.65
N VAL A 2 -43.24 4.47 6.49
CA VAL A 2 -43.48 3.12 5.96
C VAL A 2 -42.79 2.15 6.90
N SER A 3 -43.60 1.38 7.62
CA SER A 3 -43.19 0.44 8.68
C SER A 3 -42.63 -0.85 8.07
N TYR A 4 -41.47 -1.28 8.53
CA TYR A 4 -40.92 -2.61 8.23
C TYR A 4 -41.30 -3.60 9.33
N THR A 5 -42.04 -4.64 8.96
CA THR A 5 -42.36 -5.80 9.81
C THR A 5 -41.21 -6.80 9.79
N TYR A 6 -40.68 -7.13 10.96
CA TYR A 6 -39.66 -8.16 11.17
C TYR A 6 -40.31 -9.55 11.25
N PHE A 7 -39.85 -10.50 10.43
CA PHE A 7 -40.14 -11.92 10.60
C PHE A 7 -39.08 -12.57 11.51
N ASN A 8 -39.53 -13.12 12.64
CA ASN A 8 -38.72 -13.90 13.59
C ASN A 8 -38.60 -15.37 13.15
N ILE A 9 -37.38 -15.91 13.16
CA ILE A 9 -37.10 -17.35 13.00
C ILE A 9 -36.62 -17.90 14.35
N PRO A 10 -37.16 -19.02 14.87
CA PRO A 10 -36.88 -19.51 16.22
C PRO A 10 -35.55 -20.27 16.35
N ALA A 11 -34.92 -20.14 17.51
CA ALA A 11 -33.66 -20.77 17.88
C ALA A 11 -33.82 -22.28 18.18
N GLY A 12 -33.02 -23.10 17.49
CA GLY A 12 -32.92 -24.55 17.72
C GLY A 12 -32.07 -24.91 18.95
N LYS A 13 -32.64 -25.77 19.81
CA LYS A 13 -32.08 -26.24 21.08
C LYS A 13 -30.86 -27.17 20.90
N ARG A 14 -29.79 -26.90 21.66
CA ARG A 14 -28.63 -27.78 21.86
C ARG A 14 -29.03 -28.99 22.74
N LYS A 15 -28.78 -30.22 22.26
CA LYS A 15 -28.81 -31.45 23.06
C LYS A 15 -27.39 -31.81 23.54
N THR A 16 -27.29 -32.28 24.77
CA THR A 16 -26.08 -32.72 25.48
C THR A 16 -26.13 -34.23 25.79
N ILE A 17 -24.97 -34.78 26.22
CA ILE A 17 -24.71 -36.04 26.98
C ILE A 17 -24.46 -37.32 26.12
N PRO A 18 -23.60 -38.32 26.51
CA PRO A 18 -22.54 -38.44 27.56
C PRO A 18 -21.16 -38.96 27.08
N ALA A 19 -20.20 -38.96 28.00
CA ALA A 19 -18.93 -39.71 27.99
C ALA A 19 -19.12 -41.18 28.44
N ASP A 20 -18.29 -42.13 27.94
CA ASP A 20 -17.38 -42.92 28.78
C ASP A 20 -16.48 -43.93 27.99
N SER A 21 -15.40 -44.32 28.67
CA SER A 21 -14.55 -45.53 28.52
C SER A 21 -13.16 -45.40 27.88
N LYS A 22 -12.22 -45.98 28.63
CA LYS A 22 -10.76 -45.88 28.61
C LYS A 22 -10.13 -46.96 27.72
N SER A 23 -9.00 -46.66 27.08
CA SER A 23 -7.81 -47.54 27.11
C SER A 23 -6.56 -46.80 26.63
N THR A 24 -5.46 -47.01 27.35
CA THR A 24 -4.05 -46.69 27.03
C THR A 24 -3.25 -48.00 27.24
N PRO A 25 -1.92 -48.10 27.00
CA PRO A 25 -0.99 -47.42 26.06
C PRO A 25 -0.05 -48.43 25.34
N VAL A 26 0.61 -48.05 24.23
CA VAL A 26 1.91 -48.67 23.84
C VAL A 26 2.89 -47.62 23.26
N LYS A 27 4.12 -47.65 23.78
CA LYS A 27 5.29 -46.78 23.50
C LYS A 27 6.18 -47.35 22.38
N LYS A 28 7.08 -46.48 21.88
CA LYS A 28 8.40 -46.67 21.19
C LYS A 28 8.36 -46.22 19.71
N ALA A 29 9.36 -45.53 19.13
CA ALA A 29 10.66 -45.04 19.60
C ALA A 29 11.18 -43.90 18.69
N LYS A 30 12.18 -43.21 19.23
CA LYS A 30 13.08 -42.19 18.66
C LYS A 30 13.84 -42.70 17.43
N VAL A 31 14.00 -41.86 16.40
CA VAL A 31 15.21 -41.83 15.54
C VAL A 31 15.61 -40.37 15.30
N ARG A 32 16.90 -40.10 15.50
CA ARG A 32 17.61 -38.83 15.28
C ARG A 32 18.40 -38.89 13.97
N ASP A 33 18.81 -37.69 13.55
CA ASP A 33 19.84 -37.35 12.56
C ASP A 33 19.39 -37.45 11.09
N THR A 34 19.64 -36.48 10.22
CA THR A 34 20.86 -35.66 10.08
C THR A 34 20.61 -34.22 9.65
N LYS A 35 21.45 -33.32 10.20
CA LYS A 35 21.74 -31.98 9.69
C LYS A 35 22.10 -32.00 8.19
N SER A 36 21.60 -31.04 7.43
CA SER A 36 22.38 -30.43 6.36
C SER A 36 22.28 -28.91 6.49
N ASN A 37 23.43 -28.34 6.81
CA ASN A 37 23.75 -26.93 6.64
C ASN A 37 23.74 -26.64 5.13
N HIS A 38 22.96 -25.65 4.71
CA HIS A 38 23.40 -24.81 3.60
C HIS A 38 22.94 -23.38 3.86
N ASP A 39 23.77 -22.65 4.59
CA ASP A 39 23.88 -21.21 4.40
C ASP A 39 24.25 -20.97 2.94
N ASN A 40 23.37 -20.31 2.20
CA ASN A 40 23.71 -19.54 1.01
C ASN A 40 22.62 -18.49 0.83
N ALA A 41 22.81 -17.37 1.53
CA ALA A 41 22.21 -16.10 1.19
C ALA A 41 22.63 -15.76 -0.25
N SER A 42 21.68 -15.80 -1.17
CA SER A 42 21.80 -15.22 -2.51
C SER A 42 20.76 -14.12 -2.59
N ASP A 43 21.10 -12.96 -2.03
CA ASP A 43 20.40 -11.70 -2.29
C ASP A 43 20.83 -11.25 -3.70
N ASP A 44 20.16 -11.77 -4.73
CA ASP A 44 20.28 -11.26 -6.10
C ASP A 44 19.04 -11.64 -6.94
N ASP A 45 17.85 -11.36 -6.41
CA ASP A 45 16.63 -11.31 -7.21
C ASP A 45 16.61 -9.98 -8.00
N LYS A 46 17.36 -9.93 -9.11
CA LYS A 46 17.05 -8.95 -10.18
C LYS A 46 15.75 -9.39 -10.85
N PRO A 47 14.65 -8.63 -10.74
CA PRO A 47 13.41 -9.04 -11.37
C PRO A 47 13.55 -8.90 -12.88
N ALA A 48 13.32 -10.00 -13.60
CA ALA A 48 13.06 -9.96 -15.03
C ALA A 48 11.85 -9.05 -15.29
N ILE A 49 12.00 -8.11 -16.23
CA ILE A 49 10.96 -7.17 -16.63
C ILE A 49 9.81 -8.00 -17.24
N ALA A 50 8.77 -8.27 -16.45
CA ALA A 50 7.56 -8.88 -16.97
C ALA A 50 6.88 -7.86 -17.90
N LYS A 51 6.84 -8.17 -19.20
CA LYS A 51 6.12 -7.35 -20.19
C LYS A 51 4.65 -7.26 -19.79
N ILE A 52 4.22 -6.09 -19.29
CA ILE A 52 2.84 -5.86 -18.85
C ILE A 52 1.95 -5.80 -20.09
N ILE A 53 1.06 -6.78 -20.25
CA ILE A 53 0.07 -6.80 -21.33
C ILE A 53 -1.20 -6.13 -20.81
N ILE A 54 -1.62 -5.04 -21.45
CA ILE A 54 -2.86 -4.33 -21.11
C ILE A 54 -3.96 -4.82 -22.07
N LYS A 55 -4.86 -5.66 -21.56
CA LYS A 55 -6.12 -6.02 -22.21
C LYS A 55 -7.25 -5.33 -21.45
N GLY A 56 -7.72 -4.17 -21.93
CA GLY A 56 -8.73 -3.36 -21.24
C GLY A 56 -8.14 -2.12 -20.52
N ARG A 57 -8.81 -1.65 -19.45
CA ARG A 57 -8.40 -0.43 -18.72
C ARG A 57 -7.26 -0.65 -17.73
N VAL A 58 -7.06 -1.88 -17.27
CA VAL A 58 -6.04 -2.25 -16.26
C VAL A 58 -5.44 -3.60 -16.70
N PRO A 59 -4.10 -3.77 -16.67
CA PRO A 59 -3.47 -5.04 -16.97
C PRO A 59 -3.79 -6.09 -15.91
N VAL A 60 -3.86 -7.36 -16.33
CA VAL A 60 -3.85 -8.49 -15.40
C VAL A 60 -2.51 -8.49 -14.66
N ASP A 61 -2.54 -8.72 -13.35
CA ASP A 61 -1.33 -8.84 -12.54
C ASP A 61 -0.40 -9.92 -13.12
N PRO A 62 0.85 -9.59 -13.50
CA PRO A 62 1.77 -10.57 -14.10
C PRO A 62 2.07 -11.79 -13.23
N GLN A 63 1.85 -11.67 -11.91
CA GLN A 63 1.99 -12.78 -10.96
C GLN A 63 0.85 -13.80 -11.06
N CYS A 64 -0.26 -13.47 -11.72
CA CYS A 64 -1.34 -14.40 -12.01
C CYS A 64 -1.03 -15.22 -13.27
N THR A 65 0.01 -16.06 -13.21
CA THR A 65 0.56 -16.79 -14.37
C THR A 65 -0.48 -17.64 -15.12
N GLY A 66 -1.50 -18.15 -14.42
CA GLY A 66 -2.59 -18.91 -15.02
C GLY A 66 -3.62 -18.09 -15.81
N LYS A 67 -3.65 -16.76 -15.67
CA LYS A 67 -4.65 -15.88 -16.31
C LYS A 67 -4.06 -14.71 -17.09
N VAL A 68 -2.80 -14.32 -16.84
CA VAL A 68 -2.14 -13.14 -17.45
C VAL A 68 -2.24 -13.07 -18.98
N ASN A 69 -2.21 -14.22 -19.68
CA ASN A 69 -2.25 -14.28 -21.14
C ASN A 69 -3.61 -14.69 -21.71
N VAL A 70 -4.58 -15.06 -20.88
CA VAL A 70 -5.85 -15.69 -21.30
C VAL A 70 -7.11 -15.02 -20.72
N ALA A 71 -6.93 -13.95 -19.95
CA ALA A 71 -8.00 -13.19 -19.33
C ALA A 71 -7.72 -11.69 -19.38
N HIS A 72 -8.73 -10.91 -19.04
CA HIS A 72 -8.65 -9.47 -18.83
C HIS A 72 -9.33 -9.08 -17.51
N VAL A 73 -8.99 -7.89 -16.99
CA VAL A 73 -9.65 -7.36 -15.79
C VAL A 73 -11.08 -6.95 -16.14
N LEU A 74 -12.05 -7.50 -15.41
CA LEU A 74 -13.47 -7.25 -15.62
C LEU A 74 -13.79 -5.77 -15.43
N HIS A 75 -14.60 -5.22 -16.33
CA HIS A 75 -15.12 -3.87 -16.22
C HIS A 75 -16.60 -3.78 -16.63
N ASP A 76 -17.38 -2.98 -15.90
CA ASP A 76 -18.77 -2.66 -16.18
C ASP A 76 -18.95 -1.15 -16.36
N GLY A 77 -18.99 -0.70 -17.62
CA GLY A 77 -18.97 0.72 -17.96
C GLY A 77 -17.71 1.39 -17.42
N ASN A 78 -17.86 2.24 -16.40
CA ASN A 78 -16.76 2.92 -15.72
C ASN A 78 -16.24 2.19 -14.46
N ASN A 79 -16.88 1.09 -14.06
CA ASN A 79 -16.44 0.32 -12.90
C ASN A 79 -15.43 -0.73 -13.32
N VAL A 80 -14.15 -0.48 -13.05
CA VAL A 80 -13.10 -1.49 -13.20
C VAL A 80 -12.92 -2.22 -11.87
N TYR A 81 -13.02 -3.55 -11.87
CA TYR A 81 -12.91 -4.36 -10.64
C TYR A 81 -11.44 -4.69 -10.32
N ASN A 82 -10.71 -3.64 -9.94
CA ASN A 82 -9.32 -3.70 -9.52
C ASN A 82 -9.10 -2.77 -8.32
N PHE A 83 -8.36 -3.22 -7.31
CA PHE A 83 -7.89 -2.34 -6.24
C PHE A 83 -6.45 -2.65 -5.85
N MET A 84 -5.76 -1.61 -5.36
CA MET A 84 -4.48 -1.70 -4.69
C MET A 84 -4.61 -1.03 -3.32
N LEU A 85 -4.25 -1.76 -2.28
CA LEU A 85 -4.34 -1.27 -0.90
C LEU A 85 -2.97 -1.29 -0.24
N ASN A 86 -2.74 -0.32 0.63
CA ASN A 86 -1.51 -0.21 1.42
C ASN A 86 -1.81 0.06 2.90
N GLN A 87 -0.94 -0.38 3.79
CA GLN A 87 -1.02 -0.14 5.22
C GLN A 87 0.38 -0.06 5.81
N THR A 88 0.69 1.09 6.42
CA THR A 88 1.92 1.27 7.19
C THR A 88 1.63 1.57 8.66
N ASN A 89 2.38 0.92 9.54
CA ASN A 89 2.47 1.22 10.96
C ASN A 89 3.91 0.98 11.43
N LEU A 90 4.64 2.06 11.67
CA LEU A 90 6.03 2.09 12.10
C LEU A 90 6.22 1.34 13.42
N GLN A 91 5.33 1.55 14.39
CA GLN A 91 5.45 0.96 15.74
C GLN A 91 5.46 -0.56 15.71
N ASN A 92 4.69 -1.15 14.79
CA ASN A 92 4.54 -2.59 14.66
C ASN A 92 5.33 -3.17 13.48
N ASN A 93 6.21 -2.40 12.84
CA ASN A 93 6.91 -2.76 11.61
C ASN A 93 5.97 -3.34 10.53
N ASN A 94 4.76 -2.79 10.42
CA ASN A 94 3.85 -3.17 9.37
C ASN A 94 4.09 -2.24 8.18
N ASN A 95 4.41 -2.83 7.05
CA ASN A 95 4.40 -2.18 5.75
C ASN A 95 3.88 -3.23 4.77
N LYS A 96 2.57 -3.23 4.58
CA LYS A 96 1.83 -4.34 3.98
C LYS A 96 0.92 -3.85 2.89
N TYR A 97 0.72 -4.70 1.90
CA TYR A 97 -0.22 -4.44 0.84
C TYR A 97 -1.23 -5.54 0.64
N TYR A 98 -2.32 -5.19 -0.04
CA TYR A 98 -3.30 -6.13 -0.52
C TYR A 98 -3.84 -5.65 -1.86
N MET A 99 -3.83 -6.48 -2.88
CA MET A 99 -4.42 -6.16 -4.18
C MET A 99 -5.50 -7.18 -4.53
N GLY A 100 -6.47 -6.75 -5.33
CA GLY A 100 -7.54 -7.60 -5.83
C GLY A 100 -7.86 -7.27 -7.27
N GLN A 101 -8.17 -8.29 -8.07
CA GLN A 101 -8.69 -8.17 -9.42
C GLN A 101 -9.82 -9.18 -9.64
N VAL A 102 -10.90 -8.76 -10.29
CA VAL A 102 -11.83 -9.69 -10.94
C VAL A 102 -11.40 -9.86 -12.38
N LEU A 103 -11.25 -11.11 -12.81
CA LEU A 103 -10.79 -11.50 -14.13
C LEU A 103 -11.92 -12.22 -14.86
N GLU A 104 -12.07 -11.92 -16.15
CA GLU A 104 -12.90 -12.66 -17.08
C GLU A 104 -12.00 -13.28 -18.14
N ASP A 105 -12.18 -14.57 -18.41
CA ASP A 105 -11.44 -15.25 -19.46
C ASP A 105 -11.78 -14.67 -20.82
N ASP A 106 -10.80 -14.56 -21.71
CA ASP A 106 -11.00 -13.96 -23.04
C ASP A 106 -11.95 -14.79 -23.91
N SER A 107 -12.10 -16.09 -23.63
CA SER A 107 -13.11 -16.95 -24.23
C SER A 107 -14.53 -16.66 -23.76
N GLY A 108 -14.69 -15.83 -22.72
CA GLY A 108 -15.94 -15.55 -22.04
C GLY A 108 -16.41 -16.68 -21.11
N GLY A 109 -17.40 -16.37 -20.28
CA GLY A 109 -18.18 -17.35 -19.51
C GLY A 109 -17.52 -17.92 -18.26
N ASN A 110 -16.25 -17.60 -18.00
CA ASN A 110 -15.52 -18.00 -16.79
C ASN A 110 -14.96 -16.77 -16.08
N TYR A 111 -15.20 -16.68 -14.77
CA TYR A 111 -14.77 -15.56 -13.95
C TYR A 111 -13.81 -16.05 -12.87
N SER A 112 -12.86 -15.21 -12.47
CA SER A 112 -11.95 -15.53 -11.38
C SER A 112 -11.68 -14.30 -10.53
N VAL A 113 -11.44 -14.49 -9.24
CA VAL A 113 -10.97 -13.43 -8.35
C VAL A 113 -9.53 -13.73 -7.97
N TRP A 114 -8.67 -12.78 -8.27
CA TRP A 114 -7.25 -12.82 -7.95
C TRP A 114 -6.97 -11.89 -6.76
N PHE A 115 -6.32 -12.42 -5.74
CA PHE A 115 -5.79 -11.63 -4.64
C PHE A 115 -4.29 -11.89 -4.49
N ARG A 116 -3.55 -10.83 -4.20
CA ARG A 116 -2.13 -10.92 -3.86
C ARG A 116 -1.81 -9.95 -2.72
N TRP A 117 -1.10 -10.42 -1.70
CA TRP A 117 -0.80 -9.63 -0.51
C TRP A 117 0.51 -10.04 0.12
N GLY A 118 1.09 -9.14 0.92
CA GLY A 118 2.36 -9.44 1.58
C GLY A 118 3.02 -8.20 2.14
N ARG A 119 4.28 -8.36 2.53
CA ARG A 119 5.15 -7.25 2.88
C ARG A 119 5.57 -6.52 1.61
N VAL A 120 5.50 -5.19 1.64
CA VAL A 120 5.94 -4.37 0.50
C VAL A 120 7.40 -4.71 0.20
N GLY A 121 7.67 -5.02 -1.07
CA GLY A 121 9.01 -5.37 -1.53
C GLY A 121 9.48 -6.81 -1.37
N LYS A 122 8.64 -7.71 -0.86
CA LYS A 122 9.01 -9.13 -0.66
C LYS A 122 8.03 -10.08 -1.36
N THR A 123 8.37 -11.37 -1.33
CA THR A 123 7.54 -12.44 -1.88
C THR A 123 6.13 -12.38 -1.29
N ALA A 124 5.14 -12.53 -2.16
CA ALA A 124 3.74 -12.35 -1.84
C ALA A 124 3.02 -13.67 -1.69
N GLN A 125 1.97 -13.68 -0.87
CA GLN A 125 0.95 -14.71 -0.91
C GLN A 125 -0.07 -14.37 -1.99
N THR A 126 -0.64 -15.41 -2.60
CA THR A 126 -1.59 -15.29 -3.71
C THR A 126 -2.79 -16.20 -3.50
N SER A 127 -3.93 -15.82 -4.06
CA SER A 127 -5.13 -16.65 -4.13
C SER A 127 -5.82 -16.41 -5.46
N LEU A 128 -6.05 -17.47 -6.23
CA LEU A 128 -6.88 -17.46 -7.43
C LEU A 128 -8.09 -18.34 -7.20
N GLN A 129 -9.29 -17.77 -7.30
CA GLN A 129 -10.54 -18.48 -7.08
C GLN A 129 -11.40 -18.37 -8.33
N SER A 130 -11.87 -19.49 -8.87
CA SER A 130 -12.75 -19.52 -10.04
C SER A 130 -14.22 -19.51 -9.64
N PHE A 131 -15.05 -18.83 -10.42
CA PHE A 131 -16.49 -18.69 -10.21
C PHE A 131 -17.23 -18.93 -11.52
N GLY A 132 -18.37 -19.64 -11.44
CA GLY A 132 -19.25 -19.86 -12.59
C GLY A 132 -20.18 -18.69 -12.90
N SER A 133 -20.19 -17.64 -12.06
CA SER A 133 -21.02 -16.46 -12.22
C SER A 133 -20.22 -15.18 -11.96
N LYS A 134 -20.44 -14.20 -12.84
CA LYS A 134 -19.92 -12.83 -12.72
C LYS A 134 -20.26 -12.21 -11.37
N ASP A 135 -21.51 -12.33 -10.94
CA ASP A 135 -22.01 -11.72 -9.71
C ASP A 135 -21.34 -12.32 -8.47
N GLN A 136 -21.08 -13.64 -8.48
CA GLN A 136 -20.37 -14.30 -7.39
C GLN A 136 -18.92 -13.82 -7.27
N ALA A 137 -18.22 -13.66 -8.41
CA ALA A 137 -16.86 -13.13 -8.43
C ALA A 137 -16.80 -11.68 -7.94
N ILE A 138 -17.71 -10.83 -8.42
CA ILE A 138 -17.84 -9.44 -7.96
C ILE A 138 -18.14 -9.40 -6.45
N TRP A 139 -19.04 -10.25 -5.95
CA TRP A 139 -19.39 -10.28 -4.54
C TRP A 139 -18.19 -10.64 -3.65
N GLU A 140 -17.42 -11.68 -3.98
CA GLU A 140 -16.24 -12.05 -3.16
C GLU A 140 -15.17 -10.96 -3.19
N PHE A 141 -14.97 -10.32 -4.34
CA PHE A 141 -14.09 -9.15 -4.47
C PHE A 141 -14.52 -7.99 -3.57
N GLN A 142 -15.80 -7.59 -3.63
CA GLN A 142 -16.34 -6.47 -2.83
C GLN A 142 -16.33 -6.77 -1.33
N LYS A 143 -16.65 -8.02 -0.97
CA LYS A 143 -16.56 -8.51 0.41
C LYS A 143 -15.15 -8.40 0.94
N LYS A 144 -14.14 -8.84 0.17
CA LYS A 144 -12.74 -8.72 0.58
C LYS A 144 -12.30 -7.27 0.72
N PHE A 145 -12.68 -6.41 -0.22
CA PHE A 145 -12.41 -4.97 -0.14
C PHE A 145 -12.98 -4.37 1.15
N ARG A 146 -14.25 -4.65 1.47
CA ARG A 146 -14.89 -4.15 2.70
C ARG A 146 -14.25 -4.71 3.96
N GLU A 147 -13.85 -5.99 3.98
CA GLU A 147 -13.13 -6.60 5.09
C GLU A 147 -11.81 -5.85 5.39
N LYS A 148 -11.03 -5.52 4.35
CA LYS A 148 -9.71 -4.90 4.50
C LYS A 148 -9.78 -3.39 4.78
N THR A 149 -10.77 -2.69 4.23
CA THR A 149 -10.83 -1.23 4.27
C THR A 149 -11.90 -0.69 5.21
N GLY A 150 -12.96 -1.45 5.48
CA GLY A 150 -14.18 -0.96 6.15
C GLY A 150 -15.15 -0.23 5.21
N ASN A 151 -14.76 0.03 3.95
CA ASN A 151 -15.55 0.80 2.99
C ASN A 151 -16.33 -0.13 2.04
N ALA A 152 -17.50 0.32 1.59
CA ALA A 152 -18.22 -0.36 0.51
C ALA A 152 -17.58 -0.04 -0.85
N TRP A 153 -17.44 -1.04 -1.73
CA TRP A 153 -16.80 -0.87 -3.04
C TRP A 153 -17.42 0.22 -3.92
N HIS A 154 -18.75 0.35 -3.88
CA HIS A 154 -19.47 1.36 -4.67
C HIS A 154 -19.26 2.79 -4.13
N CYS A 155 -18.86 2.95 -2.86
CA CYS A 155 -18.55 4.24 -2.23
C CYS A 155 -17.07 4.63 -2.32
N ARG A 156 -16.26 3.92 -3.12
CA ARG A 156 -14.79 4.17 -3.20
C ARG A 156 -14.41 5.58 -3.64
N ALA A 157 -15.28 6.30 -4.34
CA ALA A 157 -15.07 7.70 -4.69
C ALA A 157 -15.05 8.64 -3.46
N ASN A 158 -15.69 8.23 -2.36
CA ASN A 158 -15.69 8.92 -1.07
C ASN A 158 -15.03 8.02 -0.01
N PHE A 159 -13.86 7.45 -0.34
CA PHE A 159 -13.16 6.53 0.54
C PHE A 159 -12.77 7.21 1.85
N ILE A 160 -13.03 6.56 2.98
CA ILE A 160 -12.62 7.05 4.31
C ILE A 160 -11.56 6.11 4.88
N LYS A 161 -10.39 6.67 5.17
CA LYS A 161 -9.31 5.95 5.81
C LYS A 161 -9.60 5.71 7.30
N TYR A 162 -9.78 4.45 7.68
CA TYR A 162 -9.93 4.06 9.09
C TYR A 162 -8.60 3.65 9.75
N PRO A 163 -8.39 3.98 11.04
CA PRO A 163 -7.24 3.51 11.82
C PRO A 163 -7.13 1.99 11.83
N GLY A 164 -5.90 1.47 11.68
CA GLY A 164 -5.63 0.02 11.70
C GLY A 164 -6.18 -0.78 10.51
N ARG A 165 -6.83 -0.15 9.53
CA ARG A 165 -7.29 -0.77 8.27
C ARG A 165 -6.28 -0.52 7.15
N TYR A 166 -6.56 -1.02 5.95
CA TYR A 166 -5.84 -0.61 4.75
C TYR A 166 -6.34 0.74 4.22
N ASP A 167 -5.51 1.45 3.48
CA ASP A 167 -5.85 2.61 2.66
C ASP A 167 -5.93 2.22 1.19
N LEU A 168 -6.66 2.99 0.38
CA LEU A 168 -6.76 2.80 -1.06
C LEU A 168 -5.65 3.59 -1.76
N ILE A 169 -4.91 2.92 -2.64
CA ILE A 169 -3.97 3.57 -3.56
C ILE A 169 -4.68 3.76 -4.89
N GLU A 170 -4.89 5.01 -5.27
CA GLU A 170 -5.47 5.32 -6.57
C GLU A 170 -4.42 5.15 -7.66
N GLN A 171 -4.77 4.35 -8.67
CA GLN A 171 -3.91 4.08 -9.81
C GLN A 171 -4.65 4.39 -11.11
N ASP A 172 -3.96 5.08 -12.02
CA ASP A 172 -4.37 5.24 -13.40
C ASP A 172 -3.48 4.38 -14.30
N PHE A 173 -4.07 3.45 -15.03
CA PHE A 173 -3.36 2.58 -15.95
C PHE A 173 -3.49 3.04 -17.41
N GLY A 174 -4.17 4.16 -17.64
CA GLY A 174 -4.44 4.72 -18.97
C GLY A 174 -5.42 3.87 -19.78
N ALA A 175 -6.44 4.50 -20.34
CA ALA A 175 -7.00 4.00 -21.60
C ALA A 175 -5.98 4.32 -22.68
N SER A 176 -5.63 3.36 -23.57
CA SER A 176 -4.69 3.57 -24.68
C SER A 176 -4.96 4.90 -25.39
N ARG A 177 -4.20 5.94 -25.04
CA ARG A 177 -4.21 7.21 -25.77
C ARG A 177 -3.46 6.89 -27.07
N LYS A 178 -4.20 6.89 -28.18
CA LYS A 178 -3.59 6.75 -29.50
C LYS A 178 -2.89 8.06 -29.83
N TYR A 179 -1.59 8.14 -29.57
CA TYR A 179 -0.78 9.23 -30.09
C TYR A 179 -0.46 8.97 -31.57
N LEU A 180 -0.42 10.04 -32.36
CA LEU A 180 0.05 10.02 -33.73
C LEU A 180 1.55 9.68 -33.72
N GLU A 181 1.92 8.52 -34.27
CA GLU A 181 3.33 8.13 -34.48
C GLU A 181 4.02 9.16 -35.39
N ILE A 182 4.67 10.15 -34.78
CA ILE A 182 5.63 11.00 -35.48
C ILE A 182 7.01 10.44 -35.12
N LYS A 183 7.62 9.70 -36.06
CA LYS A 183 8.92 8.99 -35.89
C LYS A 183 10.06 9.84 -35.31
N TYR A 184 10.05 11.15 -35.54
CA TYR A 184 11.07 12.07 -35.01
C TYR A 184 10.78 12.51 -33.58
N LEU A 185 9.50 12.56 -33.18
CA LEU A 185 9.10 12.89 -31.82
C LEU A 185 9.33 11.70 -30.90
N SER A 186 9.13 10.46 -31.37
CA SER A 186 9.31 9.25 -30.56
C SER A 186 10.76 9.06 -30.09
N ALA A 187 11.75 9.29 -30.95
CA ALA A 187 13.16 9.19 -30.59
C ALA A 187 13.61 10.28 -29.60
N LEU A 188 13.06 11.50 -29.73
CA LEU A 188 13.32 12.58 -28.78
C LEU A 188 12.66 12.30 -27.43
N ILE A 189 11.42 11.84 -27.44
CA ILE A 189 10.66 11.42 -26.26
C ILE A 189 11.38 10.28 -25.52
N GLU A 190 11.84 9.23 -26.21
CA GLU A 190 12.63 8.15 -25.60
C GLU A 190 13.96 8.64 -25.00
N MET A 191 14.55 9.69 -25.58
CA MET A 191 15.83 10.24 -25.11
C MET A 191 15.67 11.15 -23.88
N ILE A 192 14.62 11.98 -23.83
CA ILE A 192 14.35 12.88 -22.69
C ILE A 192 13.65 12.14 -21.55
N SER A 193 12.90 11.09 -21.86
CA SER A 193 12.19 10.24 -20.90
C SER A 193 12.98 8.94 -20.70
N ASP A 194 14.19 9.04 -20.14
CA ASP A 194 14.92 7.85 -19.66
C ASP A 194 14.20 7.27 -18.43
N ILE A 195 13.10 6.57 -18.70
CA ILE A 195 12.25 5.93 -17.70
C ILE A 195 13.08 4.97 -16.85
N LYS A 196 14.12 4.33 -17.41
CA LYS A 196 14.98 3.41 -16.66
C LYS A 196 15.84 4.15 -15.64
N ALA A 197 16.38 5.31 -15.99
CA ALA A 197 17.11 6.15 -15.05
C ALA A 197 16.18 6.68 -13.94
N MET A 198 14.98 7.14 -14.31
CA MET A 198 13.97 7.59 -13.35
C MET A 198 13.54 6.44 -12.40
N GLU A 199 13.34 5.22 -12.93
CA GLU A 199 13.08 4.00 -12.14
C GLU A 199 14.23 3.65 -11.21
N HIS A 200 15.48 3.89 -11.62
CA HIS A 200 16.64 3.63 -10.80
C HIS A 200 16.69 4.60 -9.60
N GLN A 201 16.57 5.89 -9.85
CA GLN A 201 16.56 6.93 -8.81
C GLN A 201 15.44 6.70 -7.78
N MET A 202 14.26 6.32 -8.24
CA MET A 202 13.14 6.04 -7.33
C MET A 202 13.35 4.79 -6.47
N ARG A 203 14.04 3.78 -7.00
CA ARG A 203 14.44 2.60 -6.21
C ARG A 203 15.47 2.97 -5.13
N GLU A 204 16.41 3.87 -5.42
CA GLU A 204 17.35 4.38 -4.42
C GLU A 204 16.63 5.13 -3.28
N MET A 205 15.51 5.78 -3.59
CA MET A 205 14.63 6.41 -2.60
C MET A 205 13.65 5.44 -1.92
N ASN A 206 13.81 4.13 -2.11
CA ASN A 206 12.97 3.06 -1.57
C ASN A 206 11.51 3.09 -2.05
N TYR A 207 11.20 3.64 -3.23
CA TYR A 207 9.84 3.55 -3.78
C TYR A 207 9.53 2.14 -4.31
N ASP A 208 8.31 1.62 -4.07
CA ASP A 208 7.88 0.30 -4.60
C ASP A 208 7.44 0.37 -6.08
N ALA A 209 8.42 0.57 -6.96
CA ALA A 209 8.21 0.62 -8.42
C ALA A 209 7.71 -0.70 -9.02
N ARG A 210 7.82 -1.83 -8.30
CA ARG A 210 7.37 -3.15 -8.82
C ARG A 210 5.85 -3.27 -8.85
N ARG A 211 5.17 -2.63 -7.90
CA ARG A 211 3.72 -2.79 -7.67
C ARG A 211 2.93 -1.53 -7.95
N SER A 212 3.59 -0.38 -7.84
CA SER A 212 3.15 0.87 -8.42
C SER A 212 4.15 1.24 -9.51
N PRO A 213 4.04 0.64 -10.72
CA PRO A 213 4.90 1.03 -11.82
C PRO A 213 4.79 2.53 -12.06
N LEU A 214 5.90 3.10 -12.50
CA LEU A 214 6.03 4.53 -12.73
C LEU A 214 4.91 5.08 -13.62
N GLY A 215 4.46 6.30 -13.32
CA GLY A 215 3.41 7.00 -14.08
C GLY A 215 1.99 6.50 -13.82
N LYS A 216 1.79 5.58 -12.86
CA LYS A 216 0.47 5.01 -12.58
C LYS A 216 -0.19 5.49 -11.31
N LEU A 217 0.49 6.27 -10.47
CA LEU A 217 -0.19 6.93 -9.36
C LEU A 217 -0.98 8.11 -9.91
N THR A 218 -2.22 8.30 -9.43
CA THR A 218 -3.01 9.46 -9.86
C THR A 218 -2.39 10.76 -9.34
N PRO A 219 -2.59 11.90 -10.03
CA PRO A 219 -2.22 13.21 -9.50
C PRO A 219 -2.83 13.47 -8.11
N GLY A 220 -4.04 12.96 -7.86
CA GLY A 220 -4.69 12.98 -6.56
C GLY A 220 -3.90 12.24 -5.48
N GLN A 221 -3.35 11.06 -5.81
CA GLN A 221 -2.52 10.28 -4.89
C GLN A 221 -1.19 10.98 -4.57
N ILE A 222 -0.53 11.57 -5.58
CA ILE A 222 0.72 12.32 -5.39
C ILE A 222 0.47 13.56 -4.52
N LYS A 223 -0.61 14.30 -4.81
CA LYS A 223 -1.05 15.43 -3.98
C LYS A 223 -1.33 15.02 -2.54
N ALA A 224 -2.00 13.90 -2.31
CA ALA A 224 -2.21 13.36 -0.97
C ALA A 224 -0.88 13.00 -0.27
N GLY A 225 0.14 12.59 -1.03
CA GLY A 225 1.51 12.43 -0.54
C GLY A 225 2.13 13.74 -0.07
N TYR A 226 2.03 14.82 -0.87
CA TYR A 226 2.50 16.16 -0.49
C TYR A 226 1.80 16.69 0.77
N GLU A 227 0.49 16.51 0.88
CA GLU A 227 -0.28 16.91 2.06
C GLU A 227 0.22 16.19 3.33
N ALA A 228 0.46 14.88 3.24
CA ALA A 228 1.00 14.11 4.36
C ALA A 228 2.45 14.52 4.70
N LEU A 229 3.29 14.78 3.70
CA LEU A 229 4.66 15.24 3.92
C LEU A 229 4.71 16.65 4.53
N LYS A 230 3.78 17.52 4.17
CA LYS A 230 3.64 18.84 4.78
C LYS A 230 3.34 18.74 6.28
N GLU A 231 2.44 17.85 6.69
CA GLU A 231 2.17 17.61 8.11
C GLU A 231 3.41 17.14 8.87
N ILE A 232 4.25 16.30 8.24
CA ILE A 232 5.54 15.88 8.80
C ILE A 232 6.47 17.08 8.95
N SER A 233 6.62 17.89 7.90
CA SER A 233 7.46 19.11 7.92
C SER A 233 7.06 20.04 9.05
N ASP A 234 5.77 20.32 9.21
CA ASP A 234 5.24 21.17 10.26
C ASP A 234 5.58 20.61 11.67
N CYS A 235 5.51 19.28 11.85
CA CYS A 235 5.87 18.64 13.10
C CYS A 235 7.38 18.69 13.38
N VAL A 236 8.22 18.46 12.36
CA VAL A 236 9.69 18.54 12.46
C VAL A 236 10.13 19.95 12.81
N GLU A 237 9.58 20.97 12.15
CA GLU A 237 9.89 22.37 12.46
C GLU A 237 9.45 22.76 13.87
N ALA A 238 8.27 22.30 14.30
CA ALA A 238 7.80 22.57 15.65
C ALA A 238 8.70 21.92 16.70
N LEU A 239 9.13 20.67 16.50
CA LEU A 239 10.06 19.97 17.41
C LEU A 239 11.40 20.71 17.49
N LYS A 240 11.95 21.12 16.35
CA LYS A 240 13.23 21.86 16.29
C LYS A 240 13.17 23.18 17.06
N LYS A 241 12.07 23.93 16.93
CA LYS A 241 11.87 25.18 17.70
C LYS A 241 11.88 24.94 19.21
N LEU A 242 11.26 23.84 19.68
CA LEU A 242 11.29 23.48 21.10
C LEU A 242 12.70 23.12 21.60
N GLU A 243 13.54 22.52 20.75
CA GLU A 243 14.92 22.17 21.09
C GLU A 243 15.85 23.40 21.11
N GLU A 244 15.64 24.35 20.20
CA GLU A 244 16.39 25.62 20.17
C GLU A 244 16.07 26.49 21.39
N ASP A 245 14.80 26.53 21.84
CA ASP A 245 14.38 27.23 23.05
C ASP A 245 15.00 26.63 24.34
N GLU A 246 15.36 25.33 24.35
CA GLU A 246 16.03 24.67 25.48
C GLU A 246 17.53 25.01 25.56
N GLN A 247 18.19 25.38 24.46
CA GLN A 247 19.63 25.67 24.41
C GLN A 247 20.00 27.12 24.76
N ASP A 248 19.05 28.08 24.70
CA ASP A 248 19.28 29.49 25.04
C ASP A 248 19.08 29.82 26.55
N GLY A 249 19.61 28.95 27.42
CA GLY A 249 19.66 29.12 28.88
C GLY A 249 20.73 30.14 29.34
N PRO A 250 20.54 30.82 30.49
CA PRO A 250 20.93 32.22 30.68
C PRO A 250 22.44 32.45 30.71
N LYS A 251 22.96 33.20 29.72
CA LYS A 251 24.18 33.98 29.90
C LYS A 251 23.91 35.06 30.95
N THR A 252 24.63 34.96 32.06
CA THR A 252 24.59 35.83 33.23
C THR A 252 24.45 37.31 32.86
N GLY A 253 23.30 37.90 33.16
CA GLY A 253 23.06 39.33 33.02
C GLY A 253 21.88 39.76 33.88
N ARG A 254 22.15 40.47 34.98
CA ARG A 254 21.13 41.13 35.82
C ARG A 254 20.33 42.11 34.95
N GLY A 255 19.14 41.70 34.52
CA GLY A 255 18.23 42.53 33.72
C GLY A 255 16.78 42.11 33.92
N LYS A 256 15.92 43.13 34.11
CA LYS A 256 14.48 43.12 34.47
C LYS A 256 13.66 41.90 33.99
N ALA A 257 12.81 41.40 34.89
CA ALA A 257 11.89 40.28 34.71
C ALA A 257 11.00 40.44 33.45
N ARG A 258 11.37 39.74 32.38
CA ARG A 258 10.46 39.40 31.28
C ARG A 258 9.60 38.20 31.70
N LYS A 259 8.30 38.27 31.42
CA LYS A 259 7.31 37.21 31.66
C LYS A 259 7.79 35.94 30.95
N ARG A 260 8.33 34.97 31.69
CA ARG A 260 8.76 33.66 31.16
C ARG A 260 7.56 32.99 30.50
N LYS A 261 7.58 32.80 29.18
CA LYS A 261 6.77 31.78 28.53
C LYS A 261 7.36 30.45 29.04
N GLY A 262 6.59 29.69 29.81
CA GLY A 262 7.08 28.50 30.50
C GLY A 262 7.74 27.51 29.54
N ASN A 263 8.70 26.75 30.05
CA ASN A 263 9.27 25.61 29.34
C ASN A 263 8.12 24.76 28.74
N PRO A 264 8.26 24.23 27.52
CA PRO A 264 7.25 23.34 26.95
C PRO A 264 6.95 22.22 27.94
N ASN A 265 5.68 21.90 28.17
CA ASN A 265 5.32 20.80 29.07
C ASN A 265 5.88 19.49 28.44
N PRO A 266 6.52 18.58 29.19
CA PRO A 266 6.93 17.27 28.68
C PRO A 266 5.82 16.53 27.91
N ASP A 267 4.56 16.76 28.27
CA ASP A 267 3.39 16.24 27.58
C ASP A 267 3.24 16.79 26.15
N ASP A 268 3.61 18.05 25.90
CA ASP A 268 3.51 18.69 24.58
C ASP A 268 4.55 18.13 23.61
N LYS A 269 5.79 17.91 24.08
CA LYS A 269 6.87 17.31 23.28
C LYS A 269 6.52 15.87 22.90
N LYS A 270 5.95 15.11 23.83
CA LYS A 270 5.46 13.75 23.58
C LYS A 270 4.30 13.73 22.59
N ALA A 271 3.30 14.60 22.78
CA ALA A 271 2.15 14.70 21.87
C ALA A 271 2.58 15.06 20.44
N LEU A 272 3.58 15.94 20.29
CA LEU A 272 4.12 16.32 18.98
C LEU A 272 4.91 15.17 18.32
N SER A 273 5.67 14.40 19.11
CA SER A 273 6.34 13.18 18.62
C SER A 273 5.34 12.11 18.17
N ASP A 274 4.26 11.89 18.93
CA ASP A 274 3.18 10.97 18.55
C ASP A 274 2.46 11.44 17.28
N LYS A 275 2.27 12.76 17.13
CA LYS A 275 1.72 13.36 15.91
C LYS A 275 2.65 13.16 14.71
N LEU A 276 3.95 13.37 14.87
CA LEU A 276 4.95 13.12 13.82
C LEU A 276 4.92 11.67 13.36
N LEU A 277 4.88 10.73 14.30
CA LEU A 277 4.79 9.30 14.03
C LEU A 277 3.51 8.94 13.25
N HIS A 278 2.38 9.53 13.62
CA HIS A 278 1.14 9.35 12.88
C HIS A 278 1.22 9.91 11.46
N ALA A 279 1.80 11.10 11.29
CA ALA A 279 2.00 11.71 9.97
C ALA A 279 2.93 10.85 9.09
N CYS A 280 4.01 10.29 9.64
CA CYS A 280 4.88 9.33 8.94
C CYS A 280 4.12 8.07 8.50
N ASN A 281 3.28 7.49 9.37
CA ASN A 281 2.44 6.35 9.02
C ASN A 281 1.51 6.68 7.85
N THR A 282 0.89 7.87 7.87
CA THR A 282 0.01 8.34 6.79
C THR A 282 0.78 8.51 5.49
N TYR A 283 1.95 9.15 5.52
CA TYR A 283 2.79 9.35 4.35
C TYR A 283 3.19 8.02 3.69
N TYR A 284 3.79 7.09 4.44
CA TYR A 284 4.20 5.78 3.89
C TYR A 284 3.02 4.87 3.54
N THR A 285 1.83 5.16 4.05
CA THR A 285 0.61 4.48 3.60
C THR A 285 0.18 5.02 2.24
N ARG A 286 0.26 6.34 2.00
CA ARG A 286 -0.12 6.98 0.74
C ARG A 286 0.93 6.81 -0.37
N ILE A 287 2.21 6.78 -0.02
CA ILE A 287 3.33 6.61 -0.95
C ILE A 287 4.01 5.29 -0.62
N PRO A 288 3.79 4.23 -1.42
CA PRO A 288 4.34 2.90 -1.13
C PRO A 288 5.87 2.88 -1.19
N HIS A 289 6.49 2.45 -0.10
CA HIS A 289 7.94 2.30 0.01
C HIS A 289 8.34 0.85 0.31
N ASP A 290 9.47 0.41 -0.22
CA ASP A 290 10.12 -0.86 0.05
C ASP A 290 11.30 -0.68 1.00
N PHE A 291 11.10 -0.99 2.28
CA PHE A 291 12.16 -0.98 3.29
C PHE A 291 12.76 -2.37 3.56
N GLY A 292 12.45 -3.37 2.73
CA GLY A 292 12.74 -4.77 3.01
C GLY A 292 12.17 -5.20 4.36
N MET A 293 12.94 -5.90 5.19
CA MET A 293 12.50 -6.35 6.53
C MET A 293 12.66 -5.31 7.63
N ARG A 294 13.26 -4.16 7.32
CA ARG A 294 13.49 -3.08 8.29
C ARG A 294 12.21 -2.31 8.58
N VAL A 295 12.16 -1.72 9.77
CA VAL A 295 11.12 -0.76 10.14
C VAL A 295 11.21 0.44 9.21
N PRO A 296 10.09 0.95 8.66
CA PRO A 296 10.09 2.23 7.96
C PRO A 296 10.72 3.32 8.84
N PRO A 297 11.69 4.11 8.35
CA PRO A 297 12.37 5.10 9.16
C PRO A 297 11.42 6.25 9.51
N LEU A 298 11.58 6.81 10.72
CA LEU A 298 10.87 8.04 11.09
C LEU A 298 11.46 9.20 10.29
N ILE A 299 10.61 10.04 9.69
CA ILE A 299 11.04 11.26 8.97
C ILE A 299 11.09 12.36 10.02
N SER A 300 12.27 12.60 10.59
CA SER A 300 12.42 13.48 11.76
C SER A 300 13.36 14.66 11.54
N THR A 301 14.08 14.70 10.41
CA THR A 301 15.00 15.79 10.10
C THR A 301 14.55 16.56 8.85
N PRO A 302 14.96 17.83 8.68
CA PRO A 302 14.70 18.58 7.46
C PRO A 302 15.26 17.91 6.20
N ASP A 303 16.39 17.21 6.31
CA ASP A 303 17.00 16.49 5.20
C ASP A 303 16.20 15.24 4.81
N ASP A 304 15.59 14.55 5.77
CA ASP A 304 14.65 13.45 5.49
C ASP A 304 13.43 13.99 4.72
N VAL A 305 12.86 15.10 5.19
CA VAL A 305 11.70 15.75 4.53
C VAL A 305 12.07 16.17 3.11
N LYS A 306 13.25 16.76 2.91
CA LYS A 306 13.74 17.15 1.59
C LYS A 306 13.90 15.95 0.66
N SER A 307 14.47 14.86 1.15
CA SER A 307 14.64 13.63 0.36
C SER A 307 13.29 13.07 -0.10
N GLN A 308 12.28 13.09 0.78
CA GLN A 308 10.92 12.66 0.43
C GLN A 308 10.20 13.64 -0.50
N LEU A 309 10.49 14.94 -0.38
CA LEU A 309 9.97 15.96 -1.29
C LEU A 309 10.52 15.76 -2.71
N ASP A 310 11.81 15.44 -2.83
CA ASP A 310 12.45 15.19 -4.12
C ASP A 310 11.91 13.89 -4.76
N LEU A 311 11.57 12.86 -3.97
CA LEU A 311 10.82 11.70 -4.45
C LEU A 311 9.45 12.08 -5.03
N LEU A 312 8.67 12.91 -4.34
CA LEU A 312 7.35 13.34 -4.82
C LEU A 312 7.44 14.17 -6.11
N LYS A 313 8.45 15.04 -6.24
CA LYS A 313 8.69 15.80 -7.47
C LYS A 313 9.03 14.87 -8.63
N ALA A 314 9.91 13.90 -8.40
CA ALA A 314 10.22 12.89 -9.42
C ALA A 314 8.96 12.13 -9.85
N LEU A 315 8.09 11.73 -8.90
CA LEU A 315 6.80 11.10 -9.20
C LEU A 315 5.90 11.97 -10.08
N GLU A 316 5.82 13.27 -9.78
CA GLU A 316 5.04 14.25 -10.55
C GLU A 316 5.61 14.43 -11.96
N ASP A 317 6.93 14.62 -12.09
CA ASP A 317 7.60 14.76 -13.39
C ASP A 317 7.40 13.52 -14.27
N ILE A 318 7.43 12.34 -13.67
CA ILE A 318 7.21 11.06 -14.34
C ILE A 318 5.75 10.93 -14.79
N GLU A 319 4.78 11.25 -13.92
CA GLU A 319 3.36 11.26 -14.30
C GLU A 319 3.11 12.22 -15.45
N ALA A 320 3.69 13.42 -15.39
CA ALA A 320 3.62 14.40 -16.47
C ALA A 320 4.26 13.87 -17.77
N ALA A 321 5.41 13.21 -17.69
CA ALA A 321 6.05 12.57 -18.84
C ALA A 321 5.12 11.51 -19.45
N PHE A 322 4.59 10.59 -18.65
CA PHE A 322 3.63 9.57 -19.11
C PHE A 322 2.31 10.16 -19.64
N SER A 323 1.93 11.37 -19.22
CA SER A 323 0.78 12.08 -19.78
C SER A 323 1.05 12.63 -21.20
N VAL A 324 2.32 12.86 -21.57
CA VAL A 324 2.74 13.36 -22.89
C VAL A 324 3.05 12.22 -23.88
N ILE A 325 3.54 11.09 -23.37
CA ILE A 325 3.87 9.86 -24.14
C ILE A 325 2.61 9.05 -24.48
#